data_AF-W1N4D4-F1
#
_entry.id   AF-W1N4D4-F1
#
_cell.length_a   1.000
_cell.length_b   1.000
_cell.length_c   1.000
_cell.angle_alpha   90.00
_cell.angle_beta   90.00
_cell.angle_gamma   90.00
#
_symmetry.space_group_name_H-M   'P 1'
#
loop_
_entity.id
_entity.type
_entity.pdbx_description
1 polymer ?
#
loop_
_entity_poly.entity_id
_entity_poly.type
_entity_poly.pdbx_seq_one_letter_code
_entity_poly.pdbx_strand_id
1 'polypeptide(L)'
;MSRDAVLASSRLAAGYSWLLASGFWLLASGFWLLASGFWLLASGFWLLASGFWLLASGFWLLASGFWLLASGFWLLASGFWLLASGFWLLASGFWLLASGFWLLASGFWLLASGFWLLASGFWLLASGFWLLASGFWLLASGFWLLASGFWLLASGFWLLASGFWLLASGFWLLAYGSGSDYARPDSLTRDTCHLLQVRAG
;
A
#
# COMPACT_ATOMS: atom_id res chain seq x y z
N MET A 1 0.58 -30.53 29.66
CA MET A 1 0.95 -30.19 28.26
C MET A 1 0.56 -31.37 27.37
N SER A 2 -0.16 -31.12 26.26
CA SER A 2 -0.83 -32.07 25.34
C SER A 2 -2.09 -32.73 25.96
N ARG A 3 -3.32 -32.57 25.45
CA ARG A 3 -3.78 -32.89 24.08
C ARG A 3 -5.07 -32.16 23.61
N ASP A 4 -5.56 -31.10 24.28
CA ASP A 4 -6.96 -30.67 24.07
C ASP A 4 -7.19 -29.49 23.11
N ALA A 5 -6.18 -29.02 22.36
CA ALA A 5 -6.31 -27.81 21.53
C ALA A 5 -6.62 -28.05 20.03
N VAL A 6 -7.03 -29.25 19.62
CA VAL A 6 -7.25 -29.61 18.19
C VAL A 6 -8.74 -29.69 17.81
N LEU A 7 -9.66 -29.14 18.61
CA LEU A 7 -11.07 -29.04 18.20
C LEU A 7 -11.30 -27.92 17.18
N ALA A 8 -10.64 -28.02 16.02
CA ALA A 8 -11.04 -27.33 14.80
C ALA A 8 -12.33 -28.00 14.31
N SER A 9 -13.44 -27.28 14.30
CA SER A 9 -14.67 -27.74 13.66
C SER A 9 -14.53 -27.66 12.13
N SER A 10 -13.71 -28.53 11.54
CA SER A 10 -13.57 -28.63 10.08
C SER A 10 -14.77 -29.37 9.51
N ARG A 11 -15.84 -28.63 9.17
CA ARG A 11 -16.94 -29.20 8.38
C ARG A 11 -16.47 -29.33 6.93
N LEU A 12 -16.06 -30.54 6.54
CA LEU A 12 -15.88 -30.91 5.14
C LEU A 12 -17.26 -31.13 4.53
N ALA A 13 -17.81 -30.12 3.83
CA ALA A 13 -18.95 -30.35 2.95
C ALA A 13 -18.45 -31.19 1.76
N ALA A 14 -18.77 -32.48 1.77
CA ALA A 14 -18.40 -33.41 0.71
C ALA A 14 -19.06 -32.99 -0.61
N GLY A 15 -18.23 -32.50 -1.55
CA GLY A 15 -18.65 -32.13 -2.90
C GLY A 15 -18.04 -30.81 -3.36
N TYR A 16 -16.73 -30.80 -3.64
CA TYR A 16 -16.00 -29.72 -4.33
C TYR A 16 -15.83 -28.38 -3.57
N SER A 17 -14.64 -28.25 -2.97
CA SER A 17 -13.83 -27.01 -2.99
C SER A 17 -13.98 -25.97 -1.87
N TRP A 18 -14.83 -26.12 -0.85
CA TRP A 18 -14.94 -25.12 0.23
C TRP A 18 -14.49 -25.63 1.60
N LEU A 19 -13.60 -24.89 2.26
CA LEU A 19 -13.12 -25.15 3.63
C LEU A 19 -13.47 -23.98 4.55
N LEU A 20 -14.18 -24.29 5.64
CA LEU A 20 -14.47 -23.37 6.74
C LEU A 20 -13.66 -23.78 7.98
N ALA A 21 -12.87 -22.85 8.52
CA ALA A 21 -12.05 -23.07 9.72
C ALA A 21 -12.22 -21.93 10.72
N SER A 22 -12.42 -22.26 12.00
CA SER A 22 -12.44 -21.28 13.09
C SER A 22 -11.70 -21.84 14.31
N GLY A 23 -10.94 -21.00 15.03
CA GLY A 23 -10.14 -21.46 16.17
C GLY A 23 -9.15 -20.43 16.72
N PHE A 24 -8.60 -20.70 17.91
CA PHE A 24 -7.59 -19.83 18.52
C PHE A 24 -6.24 -19.89 17.79
N TRP A 25 -5.82 -21.10 17.39
CA TRP A 25 -4.70 -21.36 16.48
C TRP A 25 -5.21 -22.13 15.27
N LEU A 26 -4.97 -21.61 14.07
CA LEU A 26 -5.39 -22.26 12.84
C LEU A 26 -4.26 -22.29 11.83
N LEU A 27 -4.09 -23.47 11.23
CA LEU A 27 -3.31 -23.70 10.04
C LEU A 27 -4.20 -24.36 9.00
N ALA A 28 -4.48 -23.67 7.90
CA ALA A 28 -5.47 -24.13 6.93
C ALA A 28 -5.03 -23.85 5.49
N SER A 29 -5.20 -24.83 4.61
CA SER A 29 -4.91 -24.67 3.19
C SER A 29 -6.05 -25.24 2.33
N GLY A 30 -6.35 -24.58 1.21
CA GLY A 30 -7.50 -24.96 0.39
C GLY A 30 -7.63 -24.20 -0.91
N PHE A 31 -8.44 -24.71 -1.83
CA PHE A 31 -8.74 -23.99 -3.08
C PHE A 31 -9.70 -22.82 -2.82
N TRP A 32 -10.80 -23.04 -2.09
CA TRP A 32 -11.56 -21.97 -1.44
C TRP A 32 -11.53 -22.11 0.08
N LEU A 33 -11.03 -21.10 0.76
CA LEU A 33 -10.80 -21.12 2.19
C LEU A 33 -11.44 -19.90 2.87
N LEU A 34 -12.28 -20.16 3.87
CA LEU A 34 -12.82 -19.15 4.77
C LEU A 34 -12.35 -19.48 6.19
N ALA A 35 -11.44 -18.68 6.72
CA ALA A 35 -10.79 -18.96 8.00
C ALA A 35 -10.85 -17.76 8.94
N SER A 36 -11.13 -18.00 10.22
CA SER A 36 -11.15 -16.95 11.25
C SER A 36 -10.49 -17.41 12.54
N GLY A 37 -9.61 -16.60 13.13
CA GLY A 37 -8.92 -17.01 14.35
C GLY A 37 -8.03 -15.97 15.00
N PHE A 38 -7.53 -16.26 16.20
CA PHE A 38 -6.63 -15.33 16.89
C PHE A 38 -5.22 -15.38 16.28
N TRP A 39 -4.68 -16.58 16.05
CA TRP A 39 -3.49 -16.85 15.25
C TRP A 39 -3.86 -17.69 14.04
N LEU A 40 -3.68 -17.14 12.84
CA LEU A 40 -4.13 -17.75 11.60
C LEU A 40 -3.01 -17.76 10.56
N LEU A 41 -2.65 -18.96 10.12
CA LEU A 41 -1.75 -19.19 9.00
C LEU A 41 -2.53 -19.89 7.89
N ALA A 42 -2.78 -19.20 6.79
CA ALA A 42 -3.68 -19.71 5.77
C ALA A 42 -3.13 -19.54 4.35
N SER A 43 -3.34 -20.54 3.49
CA SER A 43 -2.96 -20.44 2.08
C SER A 43 -4.04 -21.01 1.15
N GLY A 44 -4.22 -20.38 0.00
CA GLY A 44 -5.22 -20.87 -0.95
C GLY A 44 -5.35 -20.11 -2.25
N PHE A 45 -6.14 -20.64 -3.19
CA PHE A 45 -6.40 -19.94 -4.46
C PHE A 45 -7.38 -18.78 -4.24
N TRP A 46 -8.48 -19.03 -3.52
CA TRP A 46 -9.40 -18.03 -3.01
C TRP A 46 -9.44 -18.10 -1.48
N LEU A 47 -9.01 -17.02 -0.83
CA LEU A 47 -8.84 -16.99 0.61
C LEU A 47 -9.53 -15.77 1.22
N LEU A 48 -10.47 -16.02 2.13
CA LEU A 48 -11.09 -15.01 2.96
C LEU A 48 -10.71 -15.29 4.42
N ALA A 49 -9.87 -14.45 5.00
CA ALA A 49 -9.31 -14.68 6.31
C ALA A 49 -9.44 -13.49 7.25
N SER A 50 -9.81 -13.73 8.49
CA SER A 50 -9.86 -12.69 9.51
C SER A 50 -9.20 -13.12 10.81
N GLY A 51 -8.46 -12.23 11.48
CA GLY A 51 -7.82 -12.59 12.73
C GLY A 51 -7.00 -11.51 13.41
N PHE A 52 -6.50 -11.79 14.61
CA PHE A 52 -5.65 -10.84 15.31
C PHE A 52 -4.22 -10.87 14.76
N TRP A 53 -3.62 -12.05 14.64
CA TRP A 53 -2.37 -12.33 13.92
C TRP A 53 -2.66 -13.19 12.70
N LEU A 54 -2.47 -12.63 11.51
CA LEU A 54 -2.84 -13.26 10.26
C LEU A 54 -1.65 -13.28 9.30
N LEU A 55 -1.26 -14.48 8.89
CA LEU A 55 -0.32 -14.70 7.79
C LEU A 55 -1.04 -15.45 6.68
N ALA A 56 -1.26 -14.79 5.56
CA ALA A 56 -2.05 -15.35 4.47
C ALA A 56 -1.38 -15.21 3.11
N SER A 57 -1.48 -16.26 2.29
CA SER A 57 -1.00 -16.21 0.91
C SER A 57 -2.00 -16.81 -0.06
N GLY A 58 -2.16 -16.20 -1.24
CA GLY A 58 -3.09 -16.73 -2.23
C GLY A 58 -3.19 -15.97 -3.53
N PHE A 59 -3.94 -16.51 -4.49
CA PHE A 59 -4.14 -15.83 -5.77
C PHE A 59 -5.16 -14.69 -5.63
N TRP A 60 -6.33 -14.97 -5.02
CA TRP A 60 -7.33 -14.00 -4.58
C TRP A 60 -7.42 -14.02 -3.06
N LEU A 61 -7.02 -12.92 -2.43
CA LEU A 61 -6.91 -12.82 -0.99
C LEU A 61 -7.68 -11.61 -0.46
N LEU A 62 -8.63 -11.89 0.43
CA LEU A 62 -9.34 -10.87 1.21
C LEU A 62 -9.03 -11.12 2.69
N ALA A 63 -8.24 -10.25 3.29
CA ALA A 63 -7.78 -10.45 4.66
C ALA A 63 -7.99 -9.23 5.55
N SER A 64 -8.42 -9.45 6.78
CA SER A 64 -8.57 -8.40 7.78
C SER A 64 -7.98 -8.80 9.12
N GLY A 65 -7.25 -7.89 9.77
CA GLY A 65 -6.68 -8.21 11.08
C GLY A 65 -5.90 -7.11 11.77
N PHE A 66 -5.46 -7.37 13.00
CA PHE A 66 -4.66 -6.38 13.73
C PHE A 66 -3.20 -6.37 13.27
N TRP A 67 -2.58 -7.55 13.19
CA TRP A 67 -1.27 -7.80 12.56
C TRP A 67 -1.47 -8.69 11.35
N LEU A 68 -1.23 -8.14 10.16
CA LEU A 68 -1.52 -8.80 8.90
C LEU A 68 -0.28 -8.82 8.00
N LEU A 69 0.13 -10.03 7.62
CA LEU A 69 1.14 -10.27 6.60
C LEU A 69 0.50 -11.05 5.46
N ALA A 70 0.30 -10.40 4.32
CA ALA A 70 -0.42 -11.00 3.20
C ALA A 70 0.34 -10.88 1.88
N SER A 71 0.31 -11.95 1.08
CA SER A 71 0.89 -11.95 -0.26
C SER A 71 -0.05 -12.58 -1.27
N GLY A 72 -0.14 -11.98 -2.47
CA GLY A 72 -1.01 -12.55 -3.50
C GLY A 72 -1.06 -11.82 -4.82
N PHE A 73 -1.80 -12.37 -5.79
CA PHE A 73 -1.94 -11.72 -7.10
C PHE A 73 -3.00 -10.60 -7.05
N TRP A 74 -4.18 -10.89 -6.50
CA TRP A 74 -5.23 -9.92 -6.15
C TRP A 74 -5.43 -9.91 -4.65
N LEU A 75 -5.08 -8.78 -4.02
CA LEU A 75 -5.04 -8.66 -2.57
C LEU A 75 -5.86 -7.46 -2.11
N LEU A 76 -6.85 -7.72 -1.27
CA LEU A 76 -7.60 -6.72 -0.53
C LEU A 76 -7.37 -6.93 0.96
N ALA A 77 -6.62 -6.03 1.60
CA ALA A 77 -6.23 -6.20 2.99
C ALA A 77 -6.52 -4.97 3.84
N SER A 78 -7.03 -5.19 5.05
CA SER A 78 -7.25 -4.12 6.02
C SER A 78 -6.71 -4.48 7.39
N GLY A 79 -6.05 -3.56 8.08
CA GLY A 79 -5.54 -3.84 9.41
C GLY A 79 -4.82 -2.71 10.11
N PHE A 80 -4.43 -2.93 11.37
CA PHE A 80 -3.71 -1.90 12.13
C PHE A 80 -2.23 -1.87 11.73
N TRP A 81 -1.55 -3.03 11.73
CA TRP A 81 -0.22 -3.26 11.18
C TRP A 81 -0.33 -4.18 9.97
N LEU A 82 -0.04 -3.65 8.78
CA LEU A 82 -0.25 -4.34 7.52
C LEU A 82 1.05 -4.36 6.71
N LEU A 83 1.52 -5.57 6.39
CA LEU A 83 2.59 -5.81 5.42
C LEU A 83 2.02 -6.63 4.27
N ALA A 84 1.89 -6.01 3.10
CA ALA A 84 1.26 -6.67 1.96
C ALA A 84 2.05 -6.54 0.66
N SER A 85 2.11 -7.63 -0.10
CA SER A 85 2.74 -7.64 -1.42
C SER A 85 1.86 -8.31 -2.46
N GLY A 86 1.77 -7.71 -3.65
CA GLY A 86 0.99 -8.33 -4.72
C GLY A 86 0.97 -7.62 -6.05
N PHE A 87 0.34 -8.23 -7.06
CA PHE A 87 0.26 -7.61 -8.38
C PHE A 87 -0.81 -6.50 -8.43
N TRP A 88 -2.02 -6.80 -7.94
CA TRP A 88 -3.10 -5.85 -7.66
C TRP A 88 -3.36 -5.80 -6.16
N LEU A 89 -3.10 -4.66 -5.53
CA LEU A 89 -3.14 -4.50 -4.09
C LEU A 89 -4.01 -3.31 -3.70
N LEU A 90 -5.04 -3.57 -2.90
CA LEU A 90 -5.84 -2.57 -2.22
C LEU A 90 -5.68 -2.74 -0.72
N ALA A 91 -5.00 -1.81 -0.07
CA ALA A 91 -4.68 -1.93 1.35
C ALA A 91 -5.09 -0.69 2.14
N SER A 92 -5.62 -0.91 3.34
CA SER A 92 -5.93 0.16 4.29
C SER A 92 -5.45 -0.17 5.69
N GLY A 93 -4.87 0.80 6.39
CA GLY A 93 -4.41 0.54 7.75
C GLY A 93 -3.74 1.70 8.46
N PHE A 94 -3.41 1.52 9.75
CA PHE A 94 -2.74 2.57 10.50
C PHE A 94 -1.24 2.62 10.18
N TRP A 95 -0.56 1.47 10.21
CA TRP A 95 0.81 1.25 9.74
C TRP A 95 0.80 0.31 8.55
N LEU A 96 1.15 0.83 7.37
CA LEU A 96 1.02 0.13 6.11
C LEU A 96 2.36 0.10 5.38
N LEU A 97 2.87 -1.10 5.13
CA LEU A 97 4.00 -1.35 4.23
C LEU A 97 3.51 -2.21 3.07
N ALA A 98 3.43 -1.62 1.88
CA ALA A 98 2.89 -2.31 0.72
C ALA A 98 3.75 -2.20 -0.52
N SER A 99 3.83 -3.29 -1.29
CA SER A 99 4.53 -3.32 -2.56
C SER A 99 3.72 -4.01 -3.64
N GLY A 100 3.71 -3.47 -4.86
CA GLY A 100 2.97 -4.10 -5.94
C GLY A 100 3.02 -3.43 -7.29
N PHE A 101 2.45 -4.05 -8.32
CA PHE A 101 2.42 -3.45 -9.65
C PHE A 101 1.33 -2.38 -9.76
N TRP A 102 0.11 -2.68 -9.32
CA TRP A 102 -1.00 -1.74 -9.12
C TRP A 102 -1.34 -1.67 -7.65
N LEU A 103 -1.11 -0.51 -7.02
CA LEU A 103 -1.24 -0.33 -5.59
C LEU A 103 -2.17 0.84 -5.27
N LEU A 104 -3.21 0.56 -4.50
CA LEU A 104 -4.09 1.56 -3.90
C LEU A 104 -4.02 1.42 -2.38
N ALA A 105 -3.36 2.37 -1.72
CA ALA A 105 -3.12 2.31 -0.30
C ALA A 105 -3.60 3.56 0.44
N SER A 106 -4.16 3.35 1.63
CA SER A 106 -4.59 4.43 2.52
C SER A 106 -4.17 4.13 3.96
N GLY A 107 -3.62 5.12 4.66
CA GLY A 107 -3.23 4.91 6.05
C GLY A 107 -2.62 6.09 6.76
N PHE A 108 -2.37 5.95 8.07
CA PHE A 108 -1.75 7.03 8.83
C PHE A 108 -0.24 7.10 8.57
N TRP A 109 0.46 5.97 8.67
CA TRP A 109 1.86 5.77 8.29
C TRP A 109 1.93 4.80 7.12
N LEU A 110 2.35 5.30 5.96
CA LEU A 110 2.30 4.55 4.71
C LEU A 110 3.68 4.54 4.04
N LEU A 111 4.21 3.34 3.82
CA LEU A 111 5.39 3.07 3.00
C LEU A 111 4.98 2.20 1.82
N ALA A 112 4.93 2.78 0.62
CA ALA A 112 4.46 2.08 -0.57
C ALA A 112 5.45 2.13 -1.73
N SER A 113 5.57 1.03 -2.45
CA SER A 113 6.36 0.98 -3.70
C SER A 113 5.62 0.24 -4.80
N GLY A 114 5.68 0.75 -6.04
CA GLY A 114 5.01 0.09 -7.14
C GLY A 114 5.10 0.75 -8.49
N PHE A 115 4.56 0.12 -9.54
CA PHE A 115 4.59 0.70 -10.88
C PHE A 115 3.49 1.76 -11.06
N TRP A 116 2.25 1.44 -10.68
CA TRP A 116 1.11 2.37 -10.56
C TRP A 116 0.68 2.47 -9.10
N LEU A 117 0.80 3.66 -8.52
CA LEU A 117 0.65 3.87 -7.09
C LEU A 117 -0.31 5.02 -6.81
N LEU A 118 -1.45 4.71 -6.19
CA LEU A 118 -2.39 5.66 -5.59
C LEU A 118 -2.28 5.56 -4.07
N ALA A 119 -1.72 6.57 -3.41
CA ALA A 119 -1.56 6.54 -1.97
C ALA A 119 -2.10 7.80 -1.27
N SER A 120 -2.71 7.59 -0.11
CA SER A 120 -3.18 8.67 0.75
C SER A 120 -2.83 8.41 2.21
N GLY A 121 -2.33 9.42 2.91
CA GLY A 121 -2.01 9.24 4.32
C GLY A 121 -1.44 10.45 5.05
N PHE A 122 -1.28 10.35 6.37
CA PHE A 122 -0.73 11.46 7.14
C PHE A 122 0.80 11.57 6.95
N TRP A 123 1.51 10.45 7.11
CA TRP A 123 2.93 10.27 6.77
C TRP A 123 3.06 9.28 5.62
N LEU A 124 3.52 9.76 4.48
CA LEU A 124 3.56 8.98 3.24
C LEU A 124 4.97 8.98 2.65
N LEU A 125 5.52 7.78 2.48
CA LEU A 125 6.74 7.53 1.73
C LEU A 125 6.42 6.61 0.56
N ALA A 126 6.41 7.15 -0.66
CA ALA A 126 6.01 6.41 -1.85
C ALA A 126 7.06 6.47 -2.95
N SER A 127 7.27 5.35 -3.64
CA SER A 127 8.11 5.30 -4.83
C SER A 127 7.45 4.53 -5.97
N GLY A 128 7.52 5.04 -7.18
CA GLY A 128 6.92 4.35 -8.32
C GLY A 128 7.05 5.01 -9.67
N PHE A 129 6.64 4.33 -10.74
CA PHE A 129 6.74 4.90 -12.08
C PHE A 129 5.63 5.94 -12.34
N TRP A 130 4.38 5.60 -12.02
CA TRP A 130 3.23 6.50 -11.96
C TRP A 130 2.73 6.60 -10.53
N LEU A 131 2.84 7.80 -9.94
CA LEU A 131 2.58 8.01 -8.52
C LEU A 131 1.61 9.18 -8.34
N LEU A 132 0.48 8.90 -7.69
CA LEU A 132 -0.49 9.90 -7.26
C LEU A 132 -0.65 9.80 -5.74
N ALA A 133 -0.06 10.75 -5.03
CA ALA A 133 0.02 10.75 -3.58
C ALA A 133 -0.59 11.99 -2.96
N SER A 134 -1.27 11.82 -1.84
CA SER A 134 -1.81 12.91 -1.03
C SER A 134 -1.52 12.69 0.45
N GLY A 135 -1.09 13.73 1.17
CA GLY A 135 -0.82 13.58 2.59
C GLY A 135 -0.32 14.82 3.31
N PHE A 136 -0.17 14.75 4.63
CA PHE A 136 0.34 15.89 5.39
C PHE A 136 1.86 16.01 5.27
N TRP A 137 2.58 14.90 5.48
CA TRP A 137 4.02 14.75 5.24
C TRP A 137 4.24 13.74 4.11
N LEU A 138 4.81 14.20 2.99
CA LEU A 138 4.90 13.42 1.76
C LEU A 138 6.34 13.41 1.24
N LEU A 139 6.94 12.21 1.21
CA LEU A 139 8.18 11.90 0.51
C LEU A 139 7.85 11.03 -0.71
N ALA A 140 7.98 11.55 -1.91
CA ALA A 140 7.65 10.77 -3.11
C ALA A 140 8.70 10.83 -4.21
N SER A 141 8.96 9.69 -4.83
CA SER A 141 9.87 9.60 -5.97
C SER A 141 9.26 8.81 -7.13
N GLY A 142 9.40 9.30 -8.35
CA GLY A 142 8.83 8.61 -9.50
C GLY A 142 9.00 9.28 -10.85
N PHE A 143 8.67 8.58 -11.93
CA PHE A 143 8.82 9.14 -13.27
C PHE A 143 7.71 10.16 -13.60
N TRP A 144 6.45 9.80 -13.32
CA TRP A 144 5.29 10.68 -13.34
C TRP A 144 4.73 10.82 -11.92
N LEU A 145 4.73 12.05 -11.41
CA LEU A 145 4.38 12.37 -10.03
C LEU A 145 3.30 13.43 -9.95
N LEU A 146 2.16 13.07 -9.37
CA LEU A 146 1.15 14.00 -8.87
C LEU A 146 1.12 13.92 -7.34
N ALA A 147 1.57 14.98 -6.67
CA ALA A 147 1.67 14.97 -5.21
C ALA A 147 1.01 16.20 -4.58
N SER A 148 0.22 16.00 -3.54
CA SER A 148 -0.38 17.11 -2.77
C SER A 148 -0.16 16.92 -1.28
N GLY A 149 0.27 17.99 -0.59
CA GLY A 149 0.46 17.91 0.85
C GLY A 149 0.92 19.18 1.54
N PHE A 150 0.98 19.17 2.87
CA PHE A 150 1.43 20.35 3.62
C PHE A 150 2.97 20.48 3.57
N TRP A 151 3.68 19.38 3.85
CA TRP A 151 5.13 19.22 3.68
C TRP A 151 5.40 18.19 2.58
N LEU A 152 6.01 18.63 1.49
CA LEU A 152 6.21 17.82 0.29
C LEU A 152 7.66 17.85 -0.16
N LEU A 153 8.28 16.68 -0.22
CA LEU A 153 9.59 16.46 -0.82
C LEU A 153 9.44 15.43 -1.95
N ALA A 154 9.54 15.92 -3.19
CA ALA A 154 9.24 15.10 -4.36
C ALA A 154 10.33 15.14 -5.43
N SER A 155 10.64 13.99 -6.02
CA SER A 155 11.63 13.89 -7.10
C SER A 155 11.11 13.08 -8.27
N GLY A 156 11.17 13.65 -9.49
CA GLY A 156 10.69 12.93 -10.66
C GLY A 156 10.95 13.60 -12.00
N PHE A 157 10.67 12.89 -13.09
CA PHE A 157 10.89 13.46 -14.44
C PHE A 157 9.77 14.43 -14.81
N TRP A 158 8.51 14.02 -14.63
CA TRP A 158 7.30 14.85 -14.73
C TRP A 158 6.67 15.02 -13.35
N LEU A 159 6.65 16.24 -12.82
CA LEU A 159 6.21 16.52 -11.47
C LEU A 159 5.16 17.65 -11.45
N LEU A 160 3.98 17.33 -10.94
CA LEU A 160 2.92 18.26 -10.60
C LEU A 160 2.69 18.17 -9.09
N ALA A 161 3.06 19.22 -8.37
CA ALA A 161 2.99 19.20 -6.91
C ALA A 161 2.32 20.45 -6.31
N SER A 162 1.57 20.26 -5.24
CA SER A 162 0.93 21.34 -4.49
C SER A 162 1.18 21.20 -3.01
N GLY A 163 1.57 22.31 -2.36
CA GLY A 163 1.79 22.30 -0.92
C GLY A 163 2.25 23.60 -0.31
N PHE A 164 2.21 23.68 1.02
CA PHE A 164 2.63 24.87 1.75
C PHE A 164 4.16 24.96 1.79
N TRP A 165 4.83 23.88 2.19
CA TRP A 165 6.28 23.67 2.14
C TRP A 165 6.60 22.63 1.07
N LEU A 166 7.24 23.06 -0.01
CA LEU A 166 7.50 22.23 -1.17
C LEU A 166 8.97 22.32 -1.58
N LEU A 167 9.65 21.17 -1.59
CA LEU A 167 10.97 21.00 -2.17
C LEU A 167 10.91 19.89 -3.22
N ALA A 168 11.02 20.28 -4.48
CA ALA A 168 10.84 19.36 -5.59
C ALA A 168 11.95 19.50 -6.63
N SER A 169 12.36 18.37 -7.19
CA SER A 169 13.38 18.28 -8.23
C SER A 169 12.83 17.49 -9.41
N GLY A 170 12.88 18.07 -10.62
CA GLY A 170 12.48 17.36 -11.82
C GLY A 170 12.82 18.06 -13.12
N PHE A 171 12.72 17.32 -14.22
CA PHE A 171 12.97 17.85 -15.56
C PHE A 171 11.82 18.76 -16.02
N TRP A 172 10.57 18.31 -15.79
CA TRP A 172 9.35 19.10 -15.92
C TRP A 172 8.68 19.26 -14.57
N LEU A 173 8.55 20.50 -14.10
CA LEU A 173 8.03 20.81 -12.76
C LEU A 173 6.97 21.92 -12.83
N LEU A 174 5.77 21.60 -12.31
CA LEU A 174 4.69 22.55 -12.07
C LEU A 174 4.33 22.50 -10.58
N ALA A 175 4.51 23.61 -9.87
CA ALA A 175 4.33 23.66 -8.43
C ALA A 175 3.49 24.86 -7.97
N TYR A 176 2.61 24.61 -6.99
CA TYR A 176 1.74 25.61 -6.39
C TYR A 176 1.94 25.63 -4.87
N GLY A 177 2.39 26.75 -4.30
CA GLY A 177 2.67 26.85 -2.86
C GLY A 177 3.15 28.23 -2.39
N SER A 178 2.87 28.57 -1.12
CA SER A 178 3.21 29.88 -0.51
C SER A 178 4.64 29.98 0.04
N GLY A 179 5.34 28.85 0.27
CA GLY A 179 6.70 28.82 0.86
C GLY A 179 7.66 27.87 0.11
N SER A 180 7.82 28.05 -1.19
CA SER A 180 8.58 27.11 -2.04
C SER A 180 10.04 27.54 -2.26
N ASP A 181 11.00 26.69 -1.88
CA ASP A 181 12.43 26.80 -2.26
C ASP A 181 12.75 25.75 -3.33
N TYR A 182 13.14 26.19 -4.53
CA TYR A 182 13.38 25.32 -5.68
C TYR A 182 14.88 25.16 -5.95
N ALA A 183 15.39 23.92 -5.94
CA ALA A 183 16.77 23.62 -6.33
C ALA A 183 16.89 23.69 -7.87
N ARG A 184 17.72 24.63 -8.37
CA ARG A 184 18.09 24.69 -9.79
C ARG A 184 19.04 23.53 -10.11
N PRO A 185 18.82 22.75 -11.19
CA PRO A 185 19.87 21.88 -11.71
C PRO A 185 20.98 22.76 -12.30
N ASP A 186 22.21 22.50 -11.86
CA ASP A 186 23.39 23.26 -12.25
C ASP A 186 23.61 23.29 -13.77
N SER A 187 24.11 24.43 -14.20
CA SER A 187 24.42 24.82 -15.58
C SER A 187 25.15 23.76 -16.40
N LEU A 188 24.47 23.14 -17.39
CA LEU A 188 25.11 22.69 -18.65
C LEU A 188 24.17 22.33 -19.81
N THR A 189 22.85 22.42 -19.68
CA THR A 189 21.92 22.36 -20.84
C THR A 189 20.90 23.50 -20.76
N ARG A 190 21.32 24.69 -21.20
CA ARG A 190 20.37 25.63 -21.81
C ARG A 190 19.75 24.87 -22.98
N ASP A 191 18.44 24.59 -22.92
CA ASP A 191 17.53 24.79 -24.06
C ASP A 191 16.10 24.22 -23.88
N THR A 192 15.72 23.54 -22.79
CA THR A 192 14.30 23.11 -22.60
C THR A 192 13.79 23.08 -21.15
N CYS A 193 14.18 24.05 -20.32
CA CYS A 193 13.60 24.19 -18.97
C CYS A 193 12.37 25.13 -19.02
N HIS A 194 11.19 24.60 -19.30
CA HIS A 194 9.92 25.35 -19.20
C HIS A 194 9.43 25.36 -17.74
N LEU A 195 9.85 26.37 -16.98
CA LEU A 195 9.30 26.68 -15.67
C LEU A 195 8.02 27.54 -15.85
N LEU A 196 6.84 26.99 -15.56
CA LEU A 196 5.61 27.77 -15.47
C LEU A 196 5.25 27.98 -13.99
N GLN A 197 5.41 29.22 -13.54
CA GLN A 197 5.18 29.64 -12.16
C GLN A 197 3.79 30.31 -12.07
N VAL A 198 2.88 29.73 -11.29
CA VAL A 198 1.59 30.36 -10.96
C VAL A 198 1.61 30.74 -9.49
N ARG A 199 1.91 32.00 -9.22
CA ARG A 199 1.78 32.59 -7.88
C ARG A 199 0.29 32.85 -7.64
N ALA A 200 -0.36 32.08 -6.76
CA ALA A 200 -1.66 32.48 -6.24
C ALA A 200 -1.43 33.69 -5.32
N GLY A 201 -2.07 34.82 -5.65
CA GLY A 201 -2.06 36.05 -4.86
C GLY A 201 -2.89 35.94 -3.60
#